data_AF-A0A5S3WDF8-F1
#
_entry.id   AF-A0A5S3WDF8-F1
#
_cell.length_a   1.000
_cell.length_b   1.000
_cell.length_c   1.000
_cell.angle_alpha   90.00
_cell.angle_beta   90.00
_cell.angle_gamma   90.00
#
_symmetry.space_group_name_H-M   'P 1'
#
loop_
_entity.id
_entity.type
_entity.pdbx_description
1 polymer ?
#
loop_
_entity_poly.entity_id
_entity_poly.type
_entity_poly.pdbx_seq_one_letter_code
_entity_poly.pdbx_strand_id
1 'polypeptide(L)'
;MAFLYSFSTSINYADKKPVWLSLVMAISYCFSFFLDVYEISYIELFCYDVATLFFILFLRYYLPEKRISTYLLFGLSINSLLFLAMHIDVFVHGNYEPWWFWSFYTVVINIMDVTMVSIFFIKKDFLGLVRLKNFLFTNK
;
A
#
# COMPACT_ATOMS: atom_id res chain seq x y z
N MET A 1 -0.17 13.38 1.69
CA MET A 1 -0.48 14.09 0.41
C MET A 1 -1.75 13.59 -0.28
N ALA A 2 -1.89 12.28 -0.56
CA ALA A 2 -3.07 11.74 -1.26
C ALA A 2 -4.41 12.08 -0.59
N PHE A 3 -4.48 12.04 0.75
CA PHE A 3 -5.68 12.41 1.50
C PHE A 3 -6.13 13.86 1.24
N LEU A 4 -5.25 14.85 1.41
CA LEU A 4 -5.57 16.26 1.19
C LEU A 4 -6.04 16.54 -0.24
N TYR A 5 -5.38 15.92 -1.22
CA TYR A 5 -5.79 16.03 -2.62
C TYR A 5 -7.21 15.47 -2.82
N SER A 6 -7.46 14.25 -2.33
CA SER A 6 -8.78 13.64 -2.46
C SER A 6 -9.86 14.46 -1.74
N PHE A 7 -9.56 14.99 -0.56
CA PHE A 7 -10.46 15.83 0.24
C PHE A 7 -10.80 17.12 -0.50
N SER A 8 -9.80 17.82 -1.03
CA SER A 8 -10.01 19.01 -1.86
C SER A 8 -10.86 18.70 -3.10
N THR A 9 -10.57 17.62 -3.82
CA THR A 9 -11.36 17.25 -5.01
C THR A 9 -12.79 16.84 -4.66
N SER A 10 -13.04 16.29 -3.46
CA SER A 10 -14.38 15.90 -3.01
C SER A 10 -15.31 17.09 -2.73
N ILE A 11 -14.75 18.29 -2.58
CA ILE A 11 -15.54 19.53 -2.51
C ILE A 11 -16.20 19.79 -3.87
N ASN A 12 -15.49 19.46 -4.96
CA ASN A 12 -15.92 19.72 -6.33
C ASN A 12 -16.66 18.52 -6.97
N TYR A 13 -16.51 17.31 -6.42
CA TYR A 13 -17.10 16.08 -6.95
C TYR A 13 -17.81 15.27 -5.85
N ALA A 14 -19.01 14.76 -6.14
CA ALA A 14 -19.82 14.01 -5.17
C ALA A 14 -19.24 12.65 -4.73
N ASP A 15 -18.24 12.11 -5.45
CA ASP A 15 -17.66 10.81 -5.11
C ASP A 15 -16.69 10.90 -3.92
N LYS A 16 -17.14 10.39 -2.76
CA LYS A 16 -16.37 10.38 -1.52
C LYS A 16 -15.56 9.08 -1.31
N LYS A 17 -15.69 8.08 -2.18
CA LYS A 17 -14.98 6.79 -2.01
C LYS A 17 -13.44 6.94 -1.96
N PRO A 18 -12.80 7.77 -2.82
CA PRO A 18 -11.35 7.96 -2.77
C PRO A 18 -10.88 8.62 -1.46
N VAL A 19 -11.72 9.47 -0.85
CA VAL A 19 -11.41 10.14 0.41
C VAL A 19 -11.30 9.13 1.53
N TRP A 20 -12.27 8.23 1.66
CA TRP A 20 -12.23 7.17 2.68
C TRP A 20 -11.01 6.26 2.53
N LEU A 21 -10.69 5.83 1.31
CA LEU A 21 -9.51 5.00 1.05
C LEU A 21 -8.20 5.73 1.37
N SER A 22 -8.07 6.99 0.96
CA SER A 22 -6.86 7.79 1.25
C SER A 22 -6.71 8.16 2.72
N LEU A 23 -7.83 8.31 3.45
CA LEU A 23 -7.85 8.57 4.89
C LEU A 23 -7.31 7.36 5.65
N VAL A 24 -7.73 6.15 5.28
CA VAL A 24 -7.20 4.91 5.86
C VAL A 24 -5.69 4.82 5.65
N MET A 25 -5.21 5.05 4.43
CA MET A 25 -3.77 5.05 4.15
C MET A 25 -3.05 6.11 4.99
N ALA A 26 -3.57 7.34 5.05
CA ALA A 26 -2.97 8.42 5.82
C ALA A 26 -2.89 8.12 7.31
N ILE A 27 -3.95 7.53 7.89
CA ILE A 27 -3.96 7.11 9.30
C ILE A 27 -2.92 6.02 9.54
N SER A 28 -2.83 5.02 8.66
CA SER A 28 -1.83 3.95 8.82
C SER A 28 -0.40 4.48 8.83
N TYR A 29 -0.04 5.31 7.84
CA TYR A 29 1.30 5.89 7.78
C TYR A 29 1.57 6.84 8.96
N CYS A 30 0.54 7.50 9.51
CA CYS A 30 0.68 8.33 10.71
C CYS A 30 0.99 7.48 11.94
N PHE A 31 0.30 6.34 12.13
CA PHE A 31 0.59 5.40 13.21
C PHE A 31 1.98 4.80 13.10
N SER A 32 2.44 4.44 11.91
CA SER A 32 3.81 3.96 11.70
C SER A 32 4.87 5.01 12.03
N PHE A 33 4.57 6.31 11.89
CA PHE A 33 5.49 7.39 12.26
C PHE A 33 5.63 7.59 13.78
N PHE A 34 4.61 7.23 14.56
CA PHE A 34 4.66 7.31 16.03
C PHE A 34 5.42 6.14 16.67
N LEU A 35 5.79 5.12 15.90
CA LEU A 35 6.73 4.09 16.34
C LEU A 35 8.14 4.67 16.33
N ASP A 36 8.91 4.36 17.36
CA ASP A 36 10.24 4.92 17.55
C ASP A 36 11.11 4.64 16.31
N VAL A 37 11.58 5.71 15.67
CA VAL A 37 12.39 5.66 14.44
C VAL A 37 13.70 4.87 14.65
N TYR A 38 14.12 4.74 15.91
CA TYR A 38 15.35 4.06 16.31
C TYR A 38 15.20 2.54 16.49
N GLU A 39 13.97 2.01 16.67
CA GLU A 39 13.70 0.58 16.86
C GLU A 39 12.66 0.04 15.88
N ILE A 40 12.68 0.51 14.62
CA ILE A 40 11.75 0.02 13.61
C ILE A 40 12.00 -1.47 13.34
N SER A 41 11.10 -2.30 13.86
CA SER A 41 11.13 -3.74 13.64
C SER A 41 10.40 -4.08 12.34
N TYR A 42 11.07 -4.72 11.38
CA TYR A 42 10.46 -5.12 10.10
C TYR A 42 9.18 -5.97 10.29
N ILE A 43 9.08 -6.73 11.38
CA ILE A 43 7.90 -7.52 11.70
C ILE A 43 6.68 -6.66 12.12
N GLU A 44 6.93 -5.52 12.77
CA GLU A 44 5.88 -4.58 13.13
C GLU A 44 5.33 -3.92 11.86
N LEU A 45 6.22 -3.43 10.98
CA LEU A 45 5.84 -2.87 9.67
C LEU A 45 4.99 -3.87 8.86
N PHE A 46 5.40 -5.15 8.84
CA PHE A 46 4.61 -6.23 8.25
C PHE A 46 3.21 -6.33 8.87
N CYS A 47 3.11 -6.33 10.21
CA CYS A 47 1.84 -6.42 10.92
C CYS A 47 0.91 -5.23 10.60
N TYR A 48 1.44 -4.01 10.52
CA TYR A 48 0.69 -2.82 10.13
C TYR A 48 0.18 -2.90 8.69
N ASP A 49 1.02 -3.31 7.74
CA ASP A 49 0.61 -3.49 6.35
C ASP A 49 -0.46 -4.59 6.21
N VAL A 50 -0.35 -5.68 6.97
CA VAL A 50 -1.38 -6.73 7.00
C VAL A 50 -2.69 -6.21 7.60
N ALA A 51 -2.62 -5.44 8.69
CA ALA A 51 -3.80 -4.84 9.30
C ALA A 51 -4.51 -3.86 8.34
N THR A 52 -3.75 -3.05 7.58
CA THR A 52 -4.33 -2.16 6.58
C THR A 52 -4.91 -2.91 5.39
N LEU A 53 -4.28 -3.99 4.92
CA LEU A 53 -4.85 -4.86 3.90
C LEU A 53 -6.24 -5.36 4.32
N PHE A 54 -6.38 -5.86 5.56
CA PHE A 54 -7.68 -6.28 6.08
C PHE A 54 -8.68 -5.13 6.14
N PHE A 55 -8.27 -3.95 6.59
CA PHE A 55 -9.15 -2.79 6.65
C PHE A 55 -9.61 -2.34 5.26
N ILE A 56 -8.73 -2.35 4.26
CA ILE A 56 -9.07 -2.01 2.86
C ILE A 56 -10.00 -3.06 2.26
N LEU A 57 -9.78 -4.35 2.55
CA LEU A 57 -10.69 -5.42 2.11
C LEU A 57 -12.08 -5.26 2.73
N PHE A 58 -12.15 -4.95 4.03
CA PHE A 58 -13.41 -4.63 4.71
C PHE A 58 -14.07 -3.40 4.08
N LEU A 59 -13.33 -2.32 3.88
CA LEU A 59 -13.88 -1.09 3.30
C LEU A 59 -14.34 -1.30 1.85
N ARG A 60 -13.66 -2.14 1.08
CA ARG A 60 -14.03 -2.52 -0.29
C ARG A 60 -15.38 -3.24 -0.35
N TYR A 61 -15.78 -3.94 0.71
CA TYR A 61 -17.10 -4.56 0.82
C TYR A 61 -18.22 -3.50 0.86
N TYR A 62 -18.01 -2.41 1.60
CA TYR A 62 -18.99 -1.32 1.72
C TYR A 62 -18.89 -0.26 0.62
N LEU A 63 -17.68 0.00 0.13
CA LEU A 63 -17.37 0.99 -0.90
C LEU A 63 -16.83 0.27 -2.15
N PRO A 64 -17.65 0.03 -3.19
CA PRO A 64 -17.24 -0.74 -4.36
C PRO A 64 -16.35 0.07 -5.33
N GLU A 65 -15.32 0.74 -4.82
CA GLU A 65 -14.29 1.37 -5.66
C GLU A 65 -13.22 0.35 -6.02
N LYS A 66 -13.38 -0.30 -7.17
CA LYS A 66 -12.52 -1.43 -7.57
C LYS A 66 -11.12 -1.00 -7.98
N ARG A 67 -10.93 0.20 -8.53
CA ARG A 67 -9.64 0.61 -9.12
C ARG A 67 -8.62 0.95 -8.05
N ILE A 68 -8.90 1.98 -7.26
CA ILE A 68 -8.00 2.47 -6.21
C ILE A 68 -7.70 1.35 -5.22
N SER A 69 -8.73 0.64 -4.74
CA SER A 69 -8.55 -0.48 -3.81
C SER A 69 -7.67 -1.60 -4.38
N THR A 70 -7.77 -1.93 -5.68
CA THR A 70 -6.91 -2.98 -6.26
C THR A 70 -5.43 -2.57 -6.29
N TYR A 71 -5.12 -1.30 -6.57
CA TYR A 71 -3.75 -0.80 -6.54
C TYR A 71 -3.18 -0.76 -5.12
N LEU A 72 -3.97 -0.31 -4.14
CA LEU A 72 -3.56 -0.31 -2.74
C LEU A 72 -3.30 -1.71 -2.22
N LEU A 73 -4.21 -2.66 -2.49
CA LEU A 73 -4.03 -4.06 -2.10
C LEU A 73 -2.78 -4.67 -2.74
N PHE A 74 -2.51 -4.36 -4.01
CA PHE A 74 -1.33 -4.84 -4.71
C PHE A 74 -0.04 -4.27 -4.11
N GLY A 75 0.04 -2.95 -3.93
CA GLY A 75 1.21 -2.29 -3.36
C GLY A 75 1.51 -2.75 -1.93
N LEU A 76 0.51 -2.76 -1.05
CA LEU A 76 0.64 -3.25 0.32
C LEU A 76 1.00 -4.74 0.40
N SER A 77 0.51 -5.57 -0.53
CA SER A 77 0.89 -6.99 -0.57
C SER A 77 2.37 -7.18 -0.91
N ILE A 78 2.92 -6.35 -1.81
CA ILE A 78 4.34 -6.39 -2.15
C ILE A 78 5.18 -5.84 -0.99
N ASN A 79 4.76 -4.72 -0.39
CA ASN A 79 5.46 -4.13 0.76
C ASN A 79 5.51 -5.09 1.95
N SER A 80 4.38 -5.68 2.35
CA SER A 80 4.33 -6.68 3.42
C SER A 80 5.23 -7.89 3.16
N LEU A 81 5.21 -8.45 1.94
CA LEU A 81 6.09 -9.58 1.59
C LEU A 81 7.57 -9.19 1.71
N LEU A 82 7.93 -7.97 1.30
CA LEU A 82 9.28 -7.43 1.39
C LEU A 82 9.71 -7.18 2.84
N PHE A 83 8.83 -6.64 3.69
CA PHE A 83 9.11 -6.49 5.12
C PHE A 83 9.36 -7.83 5.80
N LEU A 84 8.54 -8.84 5.49
CA LEU A 84 8.74 -10.20 6.01
C LEU A 84 10.06 -10.80 5.50
N ALA A 85 10.39 -10.62 4.22
CA ALA A 85 11.64 -11.10 3.66
C ALA A 85 12.86 -10.40 4.28
N MET A 86 12.81 -9.09 4.53
CA MET A 86 13.86 -8.36 5.28
C MET A 86 13.97 -8.85 6.72
N HIS A 87 12.85 -9.13 7.39
CA HIS A 87 12.90 -9.70 8.74
C HIS A 87 13.64 -11.05 8.75
N ILE A 88 13.32 -11.92 7.80
CA ILE A 88 14.00 -13.22 7.66
C ILE A 88 15.47 -13.05 7.29
N ASP A 89 15.82 -12.13 6.39
CA ASP A 89 17.20 -11.89 5.97
C ASP A 89 18.08 -11.39 7.14
N VAL A 90 17.60 -10.37 7.86
CA VAL A 90 18.39 -9.72 8.92
C VAL A 90 18.42 -10.55 10.20
N PHE A 91 17.28 -11.07 10.65
CA PHE A 91 17.18 -11.71 11.97
C PHE A 91 17.36 -13.23 11.95
N VAL A 92 16.99 -13.91 10.86
CA VAL A 92 17.11 -15.38 10.76
C VAL A 92 18.43 -15.77 10.09
N HIS A 93 18.80 -15.09 9.00
CA HIS A 93 20.06 -15.39 8.28
C HIS A 93 21.26 -14.61 8.82
N GLY A 94 21.03 -13.57 9.63
CA GLY A 94 22.11 -12.78 10.24
C GLY A 94 22.85 -11.88 9.25
N ASN A 95 22.23 -11.54 8.12
CA ASN A 95 22.80 -10.65 7.11
C ASN A 95 22.64 -9.19 7.57
N TYR A 96 23.53 -8.72 8.43
CA TYR A 96 23.51 -7.35 8.95
C TYR A 96 24.16 -6.32 8.01
N GLU A 97 24.91 -6.77 7.00
CA GLU A 97 25.51 -5.89 6.02
C GLU A 97 24.62 -5.67 4.79
N PRO A 98 24.55 -4.45 4.24
CA PRO A 98 23.78 -4.17 3.04
C PRO A 98 24.32 -4.97 1.85
N TRP A 99 23.46 -5.77 1.25
CA TRP A 99 23.76 -6.50 0.02
C TRP A 99 22.68 -6.22 -1.03
N TRP A 100 22.77 -6.86 -2.20
CA TRP A 100 21.86 -6.65 -3.33
C TRP A 100 20.37 -6.60 -2.89
N PHE A 101 19.97 -7.44 -1.93
CA PHE A 101 18.58 -7.57 -1.51
C PHE A 101 18.05 -6.30 -0.84
N TRP A 102 18.89 -5.66 -0.02
CA TRP A 102 18.53 -4.42 0.67
C TRP A 102 18.30 -3.29 -0.33
N SER A 103 19.15 -3.20 -1.37
CA SER A 103 18.97 -2.23 -2.44
C SER A 103 17.69 -2.51 -3.24
N PHE A 104 17.42 -3.77 -3.58
CA PHE A 104 16.19 -4.18 -4.25
C PHE A 104 14.96 -3.83 -3.40
N TYR A 105 14.98 -4.17 -2.11
CA TYR A 105 13.94 -3.84 -1.13
C TYR A 105 13.64 -2.34 -1.11
N THR A 106 14.65 -1.48 -0.93
CA THR A 106 14.46 -0.04 -0.85
C THR A 106 13.88 0.52 -2.15
N VAL A 107 14.35 0.08 -3.31
CA VAL A 107 13.84 0.54 -4.60
C VAL A 107 12.38 0.12 -4.80
N VAL A 108 12.05 -1.15 -4.52
CA VAL A 108 10.71 -1.67 -4.77
C VAL A 108 9.67 -1.03 -3.84
N ILE A 109 9.96 -0.87 -2.55
CA ILE A 109 9.02 -0.21 -1.62
C ILE A 109 8.73 1.21 -2.06
N ASN A 110 9.75 1.99 -2.40
CA ASN A 110 9.55 3.37 -2.87
C ASN A 110 8.74 3.43 -4.16
N ILE A 111 8.98 2.50 -5.11
CA ILE A 111 8.16 2.40 -6.33
C ILE A 111 6.70 2.07 -5.96
N MET A 112 6.46 1.11 -5.07
CA MET A 112 5.11 0.74 -4.65
C MET A 112 4.40 1.90 -3.96
N ASP A 113 5.06 2.61 -3.06
CA ASP A 113 4.49 3.79 -2.39
C ASP A 113 4.12 4.90 -3.39
N VAL A 114 5.00 5.18 -4.34
CA VAL A 114 4.71 6.14 -5.42
C VAL A 114 3.53 5.68 -6.27
N THR A 115 3.41 4.39 -6.59
CA THR A 115 2.27 3.86 -7.37
C THR A 115 0.95 3.93 -6.60
N MET A 116 0.96 3.66 -5.28
CA MET A 116 -0.19 3.76 -4.40
C MET A 116 -0.66 5.22 -4.22
N VAL A 117 0.27 6.16 -4.19
CA VAL A 117 -0.05 7.59 -4.14
C VAL A 117 -0.56 8.08 -5.49
N SER A 118 0.08 7.69 -6.59
CA SER A 118 -0.24 8.18 -7.94
C SER A 118 -1.64 7.79 -8.42
N ILE A 119 -2.16 6.62 -8.00
CA ILE A 119 -3.52 6.18 -8.39
C ILE A 119 -4.61 7.15 -7.89
N PHE A 120 -4.39 7.86 -6.78
CA PHE A 120 -5.34 8.86 -6.28
C PHE A 120 -5.39 10.11 -7.15
N PHE A 121 -4.28 10.49 -7.79
CA PHE A 121 -4.19 11.64 -8.70
C PHE A 121 -4.69 11.29 -10.10
N ILE A 122 -4.20 10.18 -10.66
CA ILE A 122 -4.47 9.79 -12.04
C ILE A 122 -5.92 9.29 -12.19
N LYS A 123 -6.47 8.61 -11.18
CA LYS A 123 -7.82 7.98 -11.19
C LYS A 123 -8.08 7.08 -12.41
N LYS A 124 -7.02 6.64 -13.11
CA LYS A 124 -7.03 5.77 -14.30
C LYS A 124 -6.18 4.55 -14.02
N ASP A 125 -6.55 3.43 -14.65
CA ASP A 125 -5.76 2.20 -14.63
C ASP A 125 -4.52 2.37 -15.52
N PHE A 126 -3.46 2.97 -14.99
CA PHE A 126 -2.25 3.30 -15.75
C PHE A 126 -1.29 2.11 -15.92
N LEU A 127 -1.23 1.23 -14.92
CA LEU A 127 -0.48 -0.04 -14.96
C LEU A 127 -1.30 -1.19 -15.57
N GLY A 128 -2.59 -0.98 -15.85
CA GLY A 128 -3.46 -2.03 -16.39
C GLY A 128 -3.79 -3.17 -15.41
N LEU A 129 -3.52 -3.00 -14.10
CA LEU A 129 -3.73 -4.03 -13.08
C LEU A 129 -5.20 -4.49 -13.00
N VAL A 130 -6.15 -3.58 -13.20
CA VAL A 130 -7.57 -3.93 -13.18
C VAL A 130 -7.95 -4.74 -14.40
N ARG A 131 -7.38 -4.44 -15.57
CA ARG A 131 -7.54 -5.24 -16.79
C ARG A 131 -6.93 -6.64 -16.62
N LEU A 132 -5.74 -6.74 -16.05
CA LEU A 132 -5.07 -8.01 -15.80
C LEU A 132 -5.85 -8.90 -14.83
N LYS A 133 -6.33 -8.31 -13.72
CA LYS A 133 -7.21 -8.98 -12.78
C LYS A 133 -8.48 -9.49 -13.47
N ASN A 134 -9.18 -8.64 -14.22
CA ASN A 134 -10.39 -9.06 -14.92
C ASN A 134 -10.06 -10.17 -15.94
N PHE A 135 -8.97 -10.09 -16.70
CA PHE A 135 -8.57 -11.16 -17.62
C PHE A 135 -8.34 -12.50 -16.92
N LEU A 136 -7.67 -12.50 -15.76
CA LEU A 136 -7.40 -13.71 -14.98
C LEU A 136 -8.64 -14.29 -14.32
N PHE A 137 -9.59 -13.45 -13.88
CA PHE A 137 -10.78 -13.87 -13.13
C PHE A 137 -12.08 -13.92 -13.95
N THR A 138 -12.10 -13.45 -15.21
CA THR A 138 -13.26 -13.50 -16.13
C THR A 138 -13.20 -14.71 -17.07
N ASN A 139 -12.09 -15.44 -17.14
CA ASN A 139 -11.99 -16.73 -17.85
C ASN A 139 -12.46 -17.94 -17.01
N LYS A 140 -13.41 -17.71 -16.09
CA LYS A 140 -14.15 -18.74 -15.34
C LYS A 140 -15.63 -18.41 -15.44
#